data_AF-A0A1G2Y0I2-F1
#
_entry.id   AF-A0A1G2Y0I2-F1
#
_cell.length_a   1.000
_cell.length_b   1.000
_cell.length_c   1.000
_cell.angle_alpha   90.00
_cell.angle_beta   90.00
_cell.angle_gamma   90.00
#
_symmetry.space_group_name_H-M   'P 1'
#
loop_
_entity.id
_entity.type
_entity.pdbx_description
1 polymer ?
#
loop_
_entity_poly.entity_id
_entity_poly.type
_entity_poly.pdbx_seq_one_letter_code
_entity_poly.pdbx_strand_id
1 'polypeptide(L)'
;MKLCGVITSCLLLCTCSILLAQKDYSVLVQESPAGAGEIKPGIGVHTFGDSETVTLNTVAKRGYHFVTWLGDVHDPAANRTQLTVDGPKIVIAVFERDEYEALEAAGPQISVGPPGLYARSDTYTNSNSVNQPPDDYDPPDYPPWDPPDDPPNDPPPVPEIPEPATVMLLISGTYIHWINKRKRK
;
A
#
# COMPACT_ATOMS: atom_id res chain seq x y z
N MET A 1 -62.42 -12.52 26.15
CA MET A 1 -61.82 -11.80 25.00
C MET A 1 -60.39 -11.30 25.23
N LYS A 2 -59.91 -11.13 26.48
CA LYS A 2 -58.54 -10.62 26.76
C LYS A 2 -57.40 -11.66 26.61
N LEU A 3 -57.73 -12.95 26.59
CA LEU A 3 -56.74 -14.03 26.53
C LEU A 3 -56.21 -14.29 25.11
N CYS A 4 -57.03 -14.05 24.08
CA CYS A 4 -56.65 -14.32 22.68
C CYS A 4 -55.57 -13.33 22.18
N GLY A 5 -55.63 -12.06 22.60
CA GLY A 5 -54.65 -11.03 22.20
C GLY A 5 -53.27 -11.17 22.83
N VAL A 6 -53.19 -11.80 24.02
CA VAL A 6 -51.89 -12.05 24.69
C VAL A 6 -51.16 -13.22 24.02
N ILE A 7 -51.90 -14.24 23.58
CA ILE A 7 -51.32 -15.42 22.91
C ILE A 7 -50.85 -15.07 21.50
N THR A 8 -51.60 -14.25 20.74
CA THR A 8 -51.13 -13.77 19.43
C THR A 8 -49.95 -12.83 19.55
N SER A 9 -49.90 -11.94 20.54
CA SER A 9 -48.73 -11.09 20.81
C SER A 9 -47.50 -11.92 21.19
N CYS A 10 -47.68 -12.94 22.03
CA CYS A 10 -46.60 -13.83 22.45
C CYS A 10 -46.09 -14.70 21.29
N LEU A 11 -46.96 -15.18 20.40
CA LEU A 11 -46.57 -15.90 19.19
C LEU A 11 -45.87 -14.99 18.18
N LEU A 12 -46.33 -13.75 17.99
CA LEU A 12 -45.71 -12.78 17.08
C LEU A 12 -44.31 -12.35 17.58
N LEU A 13 -44.17 -12.13 18.89
CA LEU A 13 -42.89 -11.85 19.55
C LEU A 13 -41.97 -13.08 19.54
N CYS A 14 -42.52 -14.28 19.71
CA CYS A 14 -41.76 -15.54 19.65
C CYS A 14 -41.25 -15.83 18.24
N THR A 15 -42.05 -15.57 17.19
CA THR A 15 -41.62 -15.70 15.79
C THR A 15 -40.62 -14.63 15.36
N CYS A 16 -40.68 -13.43 15.94
CA CYS A 16 -39.70 -12.38 15.71
C CYS A 16 -38.31 -12.77 16.28
N SER A 17 -38.29 -13.40 17.47
CA SER A 17 -37.06 -13.88 18.11
C SER A 17 -36.43 -15.10 17.43
N ILE A 18 -37.23 -15.96 16.80
CA ILE A 18 -36.75 -17.19 16.14
C ILE A 18 -36.15 -16.91 14.74
N LEU A 19 -36.44 -15.75 14.14
CA LEU A 19 -35.91 -15.38 12.81
C LEU A 19 -34.50 -14.77 12.83
N LEU A 20 -33.90 -14.52 14.00
CA LEU A 20 -32.60 -13.85 14.15
C LEU A 20 -31.45 -14.83 14.38
N ALA A 21 -31.36 -15.90 13.60
CA ALA A 21 -30.10 -16.65 13.48
C ALA A 21 -29.12 -15.77 12.69
N GLN A 22 -28.46 -14.84 13.37
CA GLN A 22 -27.52 -13.91 12.75
C GLN A 22 -26.31 -14.68 12.24
N LYS A 23 -26.14 -14.70 10.92
CA LYS A 23 -24.99 -15.30 10.25
C LYS A 23 -23.93 -14.23 10.09
N ASP A 24 -22.68 -14.53 10.43
CA ASP A 24 -21.57 -13.58 10.30
C ASP A 24 -20.67 -13.95 9.13
N TYR A 25 -20.10 -12.94 8.47
CA TYR A 25 -19.13 -13.10 7.39
C TYR A 25 -17.84 -12.33 7.68
N SER A 26 -16.74 -12.83 7.11
CA SER A 26 -15.43 -12.18 7.20
C SER A 26 -15.19 -11.29 5.98
N VAL A 27 -14.78 -10.06 6.23
CA VAL A 27 -14.40 -9.08 5.22
C VAL A 27 -12.93 -8.74 5.42
N LEU A 28 -12.12 -8.98 4.40
CA LEU A 28 -10.71 -8.58 4.39
C LEU A 28 -10.57 -7.20 3.74
N VAL A 29 -10.03 -6.25 4.51
CA VAL A 29 -9.74 -4.88 4.04
C VAL A 29 -8.23 -4.72 3.87
N GLN A 30 -7.80 -4.27 2.70
CA GLN A 30 -6.39 -4.05 2.37
C GLN A 30 -6.15 -2.66 1.76
N GLU A 31 -4.88 -2.26 1.73
CA GLU A 31 -4.42 -1.07 1.00
C GLU A 31 -3.31 -1.46 0.01
N SER A 32 -3.19 -0.72 -1.09
CA SER A 32 -2.10 -0.86 -2.05
C SER A 32 -1.72 0.52 -2.60
N PRO A 33 -0.45 0.96 -2.47
CA PRO A 33 0.65 0.29 -1.77
C PRO A 33 0.52 0.33 -0.23
N ALA A 34 1.28 -0.53 0.46
CA ALA A 34 1.27 -0.59 1.92
C ALA A 34 1.75 0.73 2.53
N GLY A 35 1.02 1.23 3.52
CA GLY A 35 1.26 2.48 4.19
C GLY A 35 0.86 3.73 3.40
N ALA A 36 0.19 3.61 2.25
CA ALA A 36 -0.23 4.74 1.42
C ALA A 36 -1.38 5.56 2.04
N GLY A 37 -2.19 4.96 2.92
CA GLY A 37 -3.32 5.64 3.52
C GLY A 37 -3.63 5.19 4.95
N GLU A 38 -4.75 5.69 5.45
CA GLU A 38 -5.48 5.15 6.58
C GLU A 38 -6.88 4.75 6.11
N ILE A 39 -7.33 3.57 6.52
CA ILE A 39 -8.66 3.05 6.20
C ILE A 39 -9.41 2.81 7.49
N LYS A 40 -10.69 3.18 7.55
CA LYS A 40 -11.65 2.80 8.60
C LYS A 40 -12.64 1.78 8.02
N PRO A 41 -12.89 0.64 8.70
CA PRO A 41 -12.59 0.31 10.11
C PRO A 41 -11.14 -0.06 10.44
N GLY A 42 -10.28 -0.26 9.43
CA GLY A 42 -8.89 -0.64 9.61
C GLY A 42 -8.48 -1.65 8.54
N ILE A 43 -7.17 -1.82 8.34
CA ILE A 43 -6.64 -2.90 7.49
C ILE A 43 -6.70 -4.21 8.28
N GLY A 44 -7.10 -5.30 7.63
CA GLY A 44 -7.19 -6.63 8.22
C GLY A 44 -8.54 -7.29 8.01
N VAL A 45 -8.74 -8.40 8.73
CA VAL A 45 -9.99 -9.16 8.68
C VAL A 45 -10.95 -8.64 9.73
N HIS A 46 -12.16 -8.28 9.30
CA HIS A 46 -13.26 -7.83 10.14
C HIS A 46 -14.46 -8.78 9.98
N THR A 47 -15.25 -8.95 11.04
CA THR A 47 -16.45 -9.79 11.02
C THR A 47 -17.69 -8.91 11.13
N PHE A 48 -18.63 -9.10 10.20
CA PHE A 48 -19.88 -8.34 10.13
C PHE A 48 -21.06 -9.30 9.99
N GLY A 49 -22.25 -8.85 10.39
CA GLY A 49 -23.47 -9.61 10.21
C GLY A 49 -23.89 -9.70 8.75
N ASP A 50 -24.65 -10.74 8.42
CA ASP A 50 -25.30 -10.92 7.13
C ASP A 50 -26.26 -9.76 6.84
N SER A 51 -26.20 -9.25 5.61
CA SER A 51 -26.90 -8.07 5.13
C SER A 51 -26.57 -6.77 5.88
N GLU A 52 -25.49 -6.73 6.66
CA GLU A 52 -25.01 -5.51 7.31
C GLU A 52 -24.38 -4.55 6.27
N THR A 53 -24.64 -3.26 6.41
CA THR A 53 -24.02 -2.23 5.57
C THR A 53 -22.90 -1.54 6.33
N VAL A 54 -21.66 -1.75 5.88
CA VAL A 54 -20.44 -1.21 6.48
C VAL A 54 -20.02 0.04 5.71
N THR A 55 -19.74 1.13 6.42
CA THR A 55 -19.15 2.33 5.80
C THR A 55 -17.64 2.22 5.78
N LEU A 56 -17.05 2.24 4.59
CA LEU A 56 -15.62 2.31 4.38
C LEU A 56 -15.22 3.77 4.15
N ASN A 57 -14.18 4.22 4.85
CA ASN A 57 -13.66 5.57 4.69
C ASN A 57 -12.14 5.52 4.64
N THR A 58 -11.57 6.20 3.65
CA THR A 58 -10.12 6.27 3.48
C THR A 58 -9.59 7.71 3.47
N VAL A 59 -8.40 7.88 4.02
CA VAL A 59 -7.64 9.12 4.02
C VAL A 59 -6.24 8.80 3.48
N ALA A 60 -5.91 9.35 2.32
CA ALA A 60 -4.58 9.18 1.75
C ALA A 60 -3.52 9.92 2.60
N LYS A 61 -2.32 9.36 2.71
CA LYS A 61 -1.18 10.04 3.35
C LYS A 61 -0.56 11.06 2.40
N ARG A 62 0.31 11.91 2.94
CA ARG A 62 1.03 12.93 2.15
C ARG A 62 1.82 12.28 1.01
N GLY A 63 1.69 12.85 -0.19
CA GLY A 63 2.33 12.34 -1.39
C GLY A 63 1.62 11.15 -2.02
N TYR A 64 0.39 10.86 -1.59
CA TYR A 64 -0.49 9.88 -2.22
C TYR A 64 -1.87 10.47 -2.40
N HIS A 65 -2.57 10.04 -3.45
CA HIS A 65 -4.00 10.26 -3.61
C HIS A 65 -4.73 8.93 -3.77
N PHE A 66 -5.99 8.92 -3.33
CA PHE A 66 -6.87 7.76 -3.49
C PHE A 66 -7.34 7.68 -4.94
N VAL A 67 -7.25 6.49 -5.53
CA VAL A 67 -7.64 6.23 -6.91
C VAL A 67 -9.00 5.53 -6.96
N THR A 68 -9.08 4.35 -6.35
CA THR A 68 -10.32 3.55 -6.37
C THR A 68 -10.31 2.44 -5.31
N TRP A 69 -11.49 1.93 -4.98
CA TRP A 69 -11.67 0.68 -4.26
C TRP A 69 -11.81 -0.47 -5.25
N LEU A 70 -11.06 -1.55 -5.03
CA LEU A 70 -11.30 -2.82 -5.69
C LEU A 70 -12.14 -3.72 -4.79
N GLY A 71 -13.13 -4.38 -5.39
CA GLY A 71 -14.06 -5.26 -4.68
C GLY A 71 -15.51 -4.84 -4.87
N ASP A 72 -16.39 -5.43 -4.08
CA ASP A 72 -17.83 -5.22 -4.17
C ASP A 72 -18.28 -4.07 -3.27
N VAL A 73 -18.00 -2.84 -3.68
CA VAL A 73 -18.43 -1.62 -2.99
C VAL A 73 -19.41 -0.83 -3.84
N HIS A 74 -20.29 -0.06 -3.21
CA HIS A 74 -21.34 0.69 -3.89
C HIS A 74 -20.77 1.77 -4.82
N ASP A 75 -19.77 2.50 -4.35
CA ASP A 75 -19.05 3.52 -5.12
C ASP A 75 -17.54 3.27 -5.03
N PRO A 76 -16.92 2.72 -6.09
CA PRO A 76 -15.49 2.48 -6.12
C PRO A 76 -14.63 3.74 -6.19
N ALA A 77 -15.14 4.85 -6.72
CA ALA A 77 -14.36 6.07 -6.93
C ALA A 77 -14.44 7.04 -5.74
N ALA A 78 -15.42 6.88 -4.87
CA ALA A 78 -15.56 7.68 -3.67
C ALA A 78 -14.59 7.24 -2.55
N ASN A 79 -13.90 8.21 -1.95
CA ASN A 79 -13.08 8.01 -0.74
C ASN A 79 -13.90 7.49 0.47
N ARG A 80 -15.21 7.74 0.47
CA ARG A 80 -16.16 7.18 1.42
C ARG A 80 -17.22 6.39 0.65
N THR A 81 -17.30 5.10 0.92
CA THR A 81 -18.21 4.19 0.23
C THR A 81 -18.92 3.26 1.20
N GLN A 82 -19.93 2.56 0.70
CA GLN A 82 -20.69 1.57 1.47
C GLN A 82 -20.47 0.18 0.88
N LEU A 83 -20.39 -0.81 1.78
CA LEU A 83 -20.23 -2.22 1.49
C LEU A 83 -21.38 -2.97 2.13
N THR A 84 -22.19 -3.67 1.35
CA THR A 84 -23.21 -4.59 1.88
C THR A 84 -22.62 -5.98 2.03
N VAL A 85 -22.66 -6.56 3.23
CA VAL A 85 -22.04 -7.85 3.52
C VAL A 85 -23.06 -8.98 3.34
N ASP A 86 -23.10 -9.59 2.16
CA ASP A 86 -23.93 -10.77 1.85
C ASP A 86 -23.15 -12.10 1.84
N GLY A 87 -21.85 -12.03 2.15
CA GLY A 87 -20.90 -13.13 2.02
C GLY A 87 -19.49 -12.71 2.45
N PRO A 88 -18.51 -13.64 2.41
CA PRO A 88 -17.12 -13.29 2.62
C PRO A 88 -16.62 -12.40 1.46
N LYS A 89 -15.99 -11.27 1.78
CA LYS A 89 -15.57 -10.27 0.79
C LYS A 89 -14.13 -9.82 1.01
N ILE A 90 -13.50 -9.36 -0.06
CA ILE A 90 -12.18 -8.74 -0.06
C ILE A 90 -12.32 -7.37 -0.70
N VAL A 91 -11.82 -6.34 -0.03
CA VAL A 91 -11.84 -4.95 -0.51
C VAL A 91 -10.44 -4.35 -0.36
N ILE A 92 -9.97 -3.68 -1.41
CA ILE A 92 -8.62 -3.09 -1.48
C ILE A 92 -8.75 -1.60 -1.82
N ALA A 93 -8.22 -0.71 -0.99
CA ALA A 93 -8.03 0.69 -1.36
C ALA A 93 -6.78 0.84 -2.22
N VAL A 94 -6.91 1.41 -3.42
CA VAL A 94 -5.80 1.71 -4.31
C VAL A 94 -5.43 3.18 -4.19
N PHE A 95 -4.15 3.44 -4.00
CA PHE A 95 -3.57 4.76 -3.97
C PHE A 95 -2.42 4.86 -4.97
N GLU A 96 -2.22 6.06 -5.50
CA GLU A 96 -1.10 6.40 -6.36
C GLU A 96 -0.27 7.50 -5.71
N ARG A 97 1.03 7.50 -5.98
CA ARG A 97 1.96 8.51 -5.45
C ARG A 97 1.79 9.78 -6.27
N ASP A 98 1.70 10.91 -5.59
CA ASP A 98 1.79 12.21 -6.24
C ASP A 98 3.24 12.45 -6.68
N GLU A 99 3.49 12.57 -7.97
CA GLU A 99 4.76 13.05 -8.48
C GLU A 99 4.83 14.56 -8.24
N TYR A 100 5.66 14.99 -7.29
CA TYR A 100 6.03 16.39 -7.20
C TYR A 100 7.06 16.63 -8.31
N GLU A 101 6.67 17.35 -9.37
CA GLU A 101 7.68 18.02 -10.19
C GLU A 101 8.43 18.96 -9.24
N ALA A 102 9.70 18.63 -8.97
CA ALA A 102 10.58 19.56 -8.31
C ALA A 102 10.59 20.82 -9.17
N LEU A 103 10.12 21.94 -8.63
CA LEU A 103 10.30 23.25 -9.24
C LEU A 103 11.81 23.52 -9.29
N GLU A 104 12.49 23.04 -10.33
CA GLU A 104 13.81 23.50 -10.73
C GLU A 104 13.68 24.96 -11.18
N ALA A 105 13.62 25.87 -10.21
CA ALA A 105 13.87 27.29 -10.41
C ALA A 105 14.28 27.98 -9.11
N ALA A 106 15.08 27.32 -8.27
CA ALA A 106 16.06 28.09 -7.50
C ALA A 106 17.18 28.42 -8.47
N GLY A 107 17.00 29.48 -9.27
CA GLY A 107 18.11 30.08 -10.00
C GLY A 107 19.29 30.34 -9.05
N PRO A 108 20.55 30.39 -9.56
CA PRO A 108 21.73 30.47 -8.71
C PRO A 108 21.55 31.56 -7.64
N GLN A 109 21.54 31.16 -6.36
CA GLN A 109 21.52 32.13 -5.26
C GLN A 109 22.90 32.79 -5.23
N ILE A 110 23.01 33.97 -5.85
CA ILE A 110 24.20 34.81 -5.71
C ILE A 110 24.22 35.32 -4.27
N SER A 111 25.05 34.70 -3.45
CA SER A 111 25.42 35.22 -2.13
C SER A 111 26.25 36.48 -2.36
N VAL A 112 25.61 37.65 -2.34
CA VAL A 112 26.32 38.93 -2.37
C VAL A 112 26.92 39.12 -0.97
N GLY A 113 28.17 38.67 -0.83
CA GLY A 113 28.99 38.92 0.36
C GLY A 113 29.19 40.42 0.62
N PRO A 114 29.67 40.79 1.82
CA PRO A 114 29.77 42.19 2.25
C PRO A 114 30.66 43.04 1.32
N PRO A 115 30.41 44.36 1.24
CA PRO A 115 31.09 45.25 0.30
C PRO A 115 32.57 45.35 0.68
N GLY A 116 33.45 44.76 -0.14
CA GLY A 116 34.89 44.85 0.11
C GLY A 116 35.77 43.84 -0.61
N LEU A 117 35.23 42.84 -1.30
CA LEU A 117 36.02 41.95 -2.15
C LEU A 117 35.70 42.26 -3.61
N TYR A 118 36.71 42.70 -4.35
CA TYR A 118 36.63 42.92 -5.78
C TYR A 118 36.19 41.63 -6.48
N ALA A 119 35.35 41.76 -7.50
CA ALA A 119 35.03 40.64 -8.37
C ALA A 119 36.34 40.18 -9.05
N ARG A 120 36.82 38.98 -8.70
CA ARG A 120 37.75 38.28 -9.57
C ARG A 120 36.94 37.89 -10.79
N SER A 121 37.20 38.52 -11.92
CA SER A 121 36.62 38.12 -13.20
C SER A 121 37.24 36.79 -13.62
N ASP A 122 36.62 35.68 -13.24
CA ASP A 122 36.54 34.53 -14.12
C ASP A 122 35.73 34.95 -15.37
N THR A 123 36.43 34.89 -16.50
CA THR A 123 36.04 35.52 -17.76
C THR A 123 34.86 34.81 -18.41
N TYR A 124 33.68 35.41 -18.36
CA TYR A 124 32.65 35.30 -19.43
C TYR A 124 32.24 36.71 -19.89
N THR A 125 33.22 37.54 -20.22
CA THR A 125 32.99 38.74 -21.01
C THR A 125 33.47 38.45 -22.43
N ASN A 126 32.50 38.22 -23.32
CA ASN A 126 32.71 38.37 -24.75
C ASN A 126 33.29 39.76 -25.00
N SER A 127 34.58 39.83 -25.37
CA SER A 127 35.22 41.05 -25.82
C SER A 127 35.99 40.75 -27.10
N ASN A 128 35.65 41.51 -28.13
CA ASN A 128 36.24 41.40 -29.45
C ASN A 128 37.76 41.59 -29.43
N SER A 129 38.43 40.64 -30.07
CA SER A 129 39.71 40.73 -30.79
C SER A 129 40.99 40.81 -29.96
N VAL A 130 41.76 39.70 -29.93
CA VAL A 130 43.05 39.52 -30.65
C VAL A 130 43.88 38.41 -29.98
N ASN A 131 44.19 37.38 -30.79
CA ASN A 131 45.35 36.46 -30.79
C ASN A 131 45.57 35.40 -29.69
N GLN A 132 45.44 34.16 -30.19
CA GLN A 132 46.23 32.94 -29.93
C GLN A 132 46.00 32.18 -28.60
N PRO A 133 45.48 30.93 -28.64
CA PRO A 133 45.54 30.03 -27.49
C PRO A 133 46.99 29.61 -27.25
N PRO A 134 47.46 29.52 -25.99
CA PRO A 134 48.68 28.78 -25.67
C PRO A 134 48.51 27.32 -26.07
N ASP A 135 49.29 26.89 -27.06
CA ASP A 135 49.36 25.55 -27.65
C ASP A 135 50.14 24.55 -26.76
N ASP A 136 49.94 24.62 -25.44
CA ASP A 136 50.60 23.72 -24.48
C ASP A 136 49.67 23.32 -23.32
N TYR A 137 48.52 22.75 -23.68
CA TYR A 137 47.75 21.91 -22.76
C TYR A 137 47.93 20.47 -23.18
N ASP A 138 48.93 19.82 -22.59
CA ASP A 138 49.02 18.36 -22.55
C ASP A 138 47.93 17.88 -21.56
N PRO A 139 46.80 17.33 -22.03
CA PRO A 139 45.79 16.83 -21.12
C PRO A 139 46.41 15.65 -20.34
N PRO A 140 46.22 15.55 -19.02
CA PRO A 140 46.66 14.36 -18.30
C PRO A 140 46.02 13.14 -18.94
N ASP A 141 46.83 12.12 -19.24
CA ASP A 141 46.40 10.80 -19.71
C ASP A 141 45.41 10.21 -18.70
N TYR A 142 44.12 10.53 -18.87
CA TYR A 142 43.08 9.88 -18.12
C TYR A 142 42.97 8.46 -18.66
N PRO A 143 43.12 7.42 -17.82
CA PRO A 143 42.77 6.07 -18.24
C PRO A 143 41.32 6.08 -18.74
N PRO A 144 40.98 5.28 -19.76
CA PRO A 144 39.60 5.12 -20.19
C PRO A 144 38.71 4.91 -18.96
N TRP A 145 37.63 5.67 -18.86
CA TRP A 145 36.67 5.52 -17.78
C TRP A 145 36.03 4.13 -17.93
N ASP A 146 36.50 3.16 -17.15
CA ASP A 146 35.80 1.89 -17.00
C ASP A 146 34.50 2.22 -16.24
N PRO A 147 33.32 2.03 -16.85
CA PRO A 147 32.06 2.17 -16.13
C PRO A 147 32.11 1.26 -14.90
N PRO A 148 31.56 1.67 -13.75
CA PRO A 148 31.37 0.77 -12.64
C PRO A 148 30.68 -0.48 -13.15
N ASP A 149 31.25 -1.66 -12.89
CA ASP A 149 30.57 -2.92 -13.18
C ASP A 149 29.14 -2.81 -12.63
N ASP A 150 28.16 -2.97 -13.51
CA ASP A 150 26.77 -3.02 -13.08
C ASP A 150 26.69 -4.02 -11.92
N PRO A 151 26.08 -3.67 -10.77
CA PRO A 151 25.90 -4.62 -9.70
C PRO A 151 25.25 -5.87 -10.28
N PRO A 152 25.71 -7.08 -9.93
CA PRO A 152 25.12 -8.32 -10.42
C PRO A 152 23.60 -8.19 -10.28
N ASN A 153 22.91 -8.28 -11.41
CA ASN A 153 21.45 -8.29 -11.43
C ASN A 153 20.98 -9.69 -11.00
N ASP A 154 21.53 -10.16 -9.88
CA ASP A 154 21.20 -11.42 -9.28
C ASP A 154 19.76 -11.30 -8.80
N PRO A 155 18.84 -12.12 -9.33
CA PRO A 155 17.48 -12.12 -8.82
C PRO A 155 17.53 -12.39 -7.31
N PRO A 156 16.64 -11.76 -6.52
CA PRO A 156 16.59 -12.01 -5.08
C PRO A 156 16.51 -13.52 -4.83
N PRO A 157 17.16 -14.03 -3.78
CA PRO A 157 17.18 -15.45 -3.49
C PRO A 157 15.76 -15.99 -3.49
N VAL A 158 15.53 -17.02 -4.32
CA VAL A 158 14.23 -17.67 -4.42
C VAL A 158 13.85 -18.11 -3.01
N PRO A 159 12.64 -17.75 -2.51
CA PRO A 159 12.21 -18.19 -1.20
C PRO A 159 12.32 -19.72 -1.14
N GLU A 160 12.95 -20.26 -0.09
CA GLU A 160 13.12 -21.70 0.10
C GLU A 160 11.75 -22.37 0.14
N ILE A 161 11.34 -22.97 -0.98
CA ILE A 161 10.17 -23.85 -1.02
C ILE A 161 10.60 -25.11 -0.26
N PRO A 162 9.96 -25.47 0.86
CA PRO A 162 10.33 -26.66 1.60
C PRO A 162 10.26 -27.86 0.67
N GLU A 163 11.35 -28.64 0.62
CA GLU A 163 11.43 -29.84 -0.21
C GLU A 163 10.18 -30.72 -0.01
N PRO A 164 9.70 -31.42 -1.05
CA PRO A 164 8.46 -32.19 -0.97
C PRO A 164 8.45 -33.19 0.20
N ALA A 165 9.62 -33.67 0.64
CA ALA A 165 9.77 -34.52 1.81
C ALA A 165 9.40 -33.82 3.13
N THR A 166 9.73 -32.54 3.29
CA THR A 166 9.43 -31.74 4.49
C THR A 166 7.93 -31.49 4.63
N VAL A 167 7.25 -31.20 3.52
CA VAL A 167 5.79 -31.05 3.48
C VAL A 167 5.10 -32.36 3.85
N MET A 168 5.58 -33.50 3.31
CA MET A 168 5.06 -34.82 3.65
C MET A 168 5.28 -35.18 5.13
N LEU A 169 6.43 -34.81 5.70
CA LEU A 169 6.72 -35.06 7.12
C LEU A 169 5.79 -34.27 8.05
N LEU A 170 5.51 -32.99 7.77
CA LEU A 170 4.59 -32.17 8.57
C LEU A 170 3.14 -32.69 8.53
N ILE A 171 2.68 -33.14 7.37
CA ILE A 171 1.34 -33.74 7.22
C ILE A 171 1.28 -35.09 7.94
N SER A 172 2.32 -35.92 7.85
CA SER A 172 2.35 -37.21 8.52
C SER A 172 2.38 -37.07 10.05
N GLY A 173 3.15 -36.12 10.59
CA GLY A 173 3.24 -35.86 12.03
C GLY A 173 1.92 -35.38 12.64
N THR A 174 1.24 -34.44 11.97
CA THR A 174 -0.09 -33.96 12.40
C THR A 174 -1.16 -35.05 12.29
N TYR A 175 -1.08 -35.92 11.27
CA TYR A 175 -1.98 -37.05 11.08
C TYR A 175 -1.82 -38.13 12.16
N ILE A 176 -0.58 -38.51 12.51
CA ILE A 176 -0.30 -39.46 13.60
C ILE A 176 -0.75 -38.90 14.95
N HIS A 177 -0.49 -37.62 15.21
CA HIS A 177 -0.96 -36.95 16.43
C HIS A 177 -2.49 -37.00 16.55
N TRP A 178 -3.20 -36.77 15.45
CA TRP A 178 -4.65 -36.80 15.41
C TRP A 178 -5.23 -38.22 15.58
N ILE A 179 -4.63 -39.23 14.97
CA ILE A 179 -5.02 -40.65 15.17
C ILE A 179 -4.85 -41.04 16.64
N ASN A 180 -3.73 -40.65 17.27
CA ASN A 180 -3.48 -40.96 18.67
C ASN A 180 -4.45 -40.24 19.61
N LYS A 181 -4.91 -39.03 19.27
CA LYS A 181 -5.95 -38.31 20.01
C LYS A 181 -7.32 -39.00 19.93
N ARG A 182 -7.66 -39.61 18.78
CA ARG A 182 -8.92 -40.36 18.61
C ARG A 182 -8.97 -41.67 19.38
N LYS A 183 -7.84 -42.35 19.60
CA LYS A 183 -7.78 -43.62 20.34
C LYS A 183 -7.85 -43.48 21.86
N ARG A 184 -7.82 -42.25 22.40
CA ARG A 184 -7.87 -41.96 23.85
C ARG A 184 -9.24 -41.46 24.35
N LYS A 185 -10.28 -41.56 23.54
CA LYS A 185 -11.69 -41.39 23.92
C LYS A 185 -12.42 -42.71 23.69
#